data_AF-A0A435ZNN7-F1
#
_entry.id   AF-A0A435ZNN7-F1
#
_cell.length_a   1.000
_cell.length_b   1.000
_cell.length_c   1.000
_cell.angle_alpha   90.00
_cell.angle_beta   90.00
_cell.angle_gamma   90.00
#
_symmetry.space_group_name_H-M   'P 1'
#
loop_
_entity.id
_entity.type
_entity.pdbx_description
1 polymer ?
#
loop_
_entity_poly.entity_id
_entity_poly.type
_entity_poly.pdbx_seq_one_letter_code
_entity_poly.pdbx_strand_id
1 'polypeptide(L)' 'LEEAVALADKVYVLTAGPGTVKSVYRIDLPRPRVMADIRYDPNFVEIAKVIWNDLREEVQLGQSRTLQTGH' A
#
# COMPACT_ATOMS: atom_id res chain seq x y z
N LEU A 1 3.86 -4.36 -2.32
CA LEU A 1 3.67 -3.29 -1.32
C LEU A 1 4.98 -2.98 -0.59
N GLU A 2 5.63 -3.98 -0.01
CA GLU A 2 6.88 -3.79 0.75
C GLU A 2 7.94 -3.01 -0.05
N GLU A 3 8.15 -3.37 -1.33
CA GLU A 3 9.01 -2.61 -2.26
C GLU A 3 8.63 -1.12 -2.38
N ALA A 4 7.35 -0.79 -2.41
CA ALA A 4 6.90 0.60 -2.48
C ALA A 4 7.23 1.35 -1.17
N VAL A 5 7.09 0.70 -0.02
CA VAL A 5 7.43 1.29 1.29
C VAL A 5 8.94 1.48 1.43
N ALA A 6 9.77 0.52 1.02
CA ALA A 6 11.21 0.66 1.19
C ALA A 6 11.82 1.69 0.23
N LEU A 7 11.31 1.78 -1.00
CA LEU A 7 11.90 2.61 -2.04
C LEU A 7 11.38 4.05 -2.01
N ALA A 8 10.07 4.24 -1.79
CA ALA A 8 9.43 5.53 -1.94
C ALA A 8 9.49 6.40 -0.68
N ASP A 9 9.45 7.72 -0.86
CA ASP A 9 9.23 8.67 0.23
C ASP A 9 7.74 8.94 0.46
N LYS A 10 6.90 8.61 -0.53
CA LYS A 10 5.44 8.69 -0.45
C LYS A 10 4.80 7.51 -1.17
N VAL A 11 3.75 6.94 -0.57
CA VAL A 11 2.92 5.88 -1.15
C VAL A 11 1.49 6.39 -1.26
N TYR A 12 0.89 6.24 -2.44
CA TYR A 12 -0.49 6.61 -2.71
C TYR A 12 -1.32 5.34 -2.84
N VAL A 13 -2.44 5.27 -2.13
CA VAL A 13 -3.46 4.23 -2.35
C VAL A 13 -4.55 4.81 -3.23
N LEU A 14 -4.97 4.04 -4.23
CA LEU A 14 -6.02 4.43 -5.15
C LEU A 14 -7.29 3.64 -4.85
N THR A 15 -8.45 4.26 -5.05
CA THR A 15 -9.75 3.59 -4.97
C THR A 15 -9.91 2.56 -6.09
N ALA A 16 -10.76 1.56 -5.86
CA ALA A 16 -11.29 0.70 -6.90
C ALA A 16 -12.03 1.56 -7.93
N GLY A 17 -11.91 1.18 -9.21
CA GLY A 17 -12.21 2.05 -10.34
C GLY A 17 -13.57 2.76 -10.29
N PRO A 18 -13.71 3.96 -10.88
CA PRO A 18 -12.64 4.76 -11.51
C PRO A 18 -11.66 5.30 -10.45
N GLY A 19 -10.37 5.02 -10.63
CA GLY A 19 -9.36 5.14 -9.57
C GLY A 19 -9.07 6.59 -9.22
N THR A 20 -9.33 6.96 -7.96
CA THR A 20 -9.00 8.26 -7.38
C THR A 20 -8.02 8.06 -6.22
N VAL A 21 -7.31 9.11 -5.79
CA VAL A 21 -6.45 8.99 -4.62
C VAL A 21 -7.31 8.84 -3.38
N LYS A 22 -7.21 7.68 -2.73
CA LYS A 22 -7.86 7.38 -1.45
C LYS A 22 -7.08 7.99 -0.29
N SER A 23 -5.78 7.71 -0.27
CA SER A 23 -4.90 8.09 0.84
C SER A 23 -3.47 8.27 0.36
N VAL A 24 -2.71 9.05 1.14
CA VAL A 24 -1.30 9.34 0.88
C VAL A 24 -0.52 9.14 2.17
N TYR A 25 0.48 8.29 2.12
CA TYR A 25 1.36 7.97 3.24
C TYR A 25 2.75 8.52 2.97
N ARG A 26 3.26 9.33 3.91
CA ARG A 26 4.66 9.74 3.92
C ARG A 26 5.49 8.66 4.62
N ILE A 27 6.60 8.27 4.02
CA ILE A 27 7.46 7.22 4.54
C ILE A 27 8.68 7.85 5.22
N ASP A 28 8.54 8.12 6.51
CA ASP A 28 9.58 8.74 7.34
C ASP A 28 10.49 7.68 7.97
N LEU A 29 11.02 6.78 7.14
CA LEU A 29 12.04 5.80 7.54
C LEU A 29 13.46 6.34 7.25
N PRO A 30 14.42 6.19 8.18
CA PRO A 30 15.78 6.65 7.98
C PRO A 30 16.47 5.94 6.80
N ARG A 31 17.37 6.63 6.11
CA ARG A 31 18.23 6.06 5.05
C ARG A 31 19.55 5.57 5.69
N PRO A 32 20.20 4.52 5.17
CA PRO A 32 19.84 3.72 4.00
C PRO A 32 18.77 2.65 4.32
N ARG A 33 17.80 2.49 3.40
CA ARG A 33 16.73 1.49 3.50
C ARG A 33 17.12 0.24 2.70
N VAL A 34 17.92 -0.64 3.31
CA VAL A 34 18.34 -1.90 2.68
C VAL A 34 17.28 -2.96 2.97
N MET A 35 16.70 -3.56 1.93
CA MET A 35 15.57 -4.50 2.08
C MET A 35 15.84 -5.68 3.01
N ALA A 36 17.07 -6.20 2.99
CA ALA A 36 17.47 -7.32 3.83
C ALA A 36 17.29 -7.02 5.32
N ASP A 37 17.49 -5.76 5.73
CA ASP A 37 17.48 -5.33 7.12
C ASP A 37 16.18 -4.62 7.51
N ILE A 38 15.71 -3.69 6.67
CA ILE A 38 14.57 -2.80 6.99
C ILE A 38 13.25 -3.56 7.14
N ARG A 39 13.10 -4.74 6.53
CA ARG A 39 11.89 -5.57 6.65
C ARG A 39 11.61 -6.05 8.08
N TYR A 40 12.64 -6.02 8.93
CA TYR A 40 12.54 -6.38 10.35
C TYR A 40 12.34 -5.16 11.26
N ASP A 41 12.42 -3.94 10.73
CA ASP A 41 12.17 -2.72 11.49
C ASP A 41 10.68 -2.65 11.87
N PRO A 42 10.32 -2.50 13.15
CA PRO A 42 8.93 -2.42 13.58
C PRO A 42 8.14 -1.28 12.91
N ASN A 43 8.79 -0.15 12.64
CA ASN A 43 8.16 0.98 11.95
C ASN A 43 7.86 0.65 10.49
N PHE A 44 8.77 -0.06 9.81
CA PHE A 44 8.53 -0.53 8.45
C PHE A 44 7.33 -1.48 8.40
N VAL A 45 7.29 -2.46 9.31
CA VAL A 45 6.20 -3.43 9.41
C VAL A 45 4.87 -2.73 9.68
N GLU A 46 4.84 -1.76 10.59
CA GLU A 46 3.62 -1.02 10.91
C GLU A 46 3.13 -0.17 9.73
N ILE A 47 4.04 0.56 9.07
CA ILE A 47 3.70 1.34 7.87
C ILE A 47 3.14 0.43 6.77
N ALA A 48 3.82 -0.69 6.49
CA ALA A 48 3.37 -1.65 5.48
C ALA A 48 2.00 -2.26 5.84
N LYS A 49 1.76 -2.58 7.11
CA LYS A 49 0.49 -3.11 7.59
C LYS A 49 -0.65 -2.11 7.44
N VAL A 50 -0.43 -0.84 7.79
CA VAL A 50 -1.42 0.23 7.64
C VAL A 50 -1.81 0.39 6.18
N ILE A 51 -0.82 0.54 5.29
CA ILE A 51 -1.07 0.71 3.85
C ILE A 51 -1.75 -0.52 3.27
N TRP A 52 -1.36 -1.73 3.70
CA TRP A 52 -1.97 -2.97 3.24
C TRP A 52 -3.45 -3.07 3.63
N ASN A 53 -3.78 -2.70 4.87
CA ASN A 53 -5.17 -2.73 5.32
C ASN A 53 -6.03 -1.76 4.52
N ASP A 54 -5.53 -0.57 4.21
CA ASP A 54 -6.24 0.41 3.40
C ASP A 54 -6.41 -0.04 1.94
N LEU A 55 -5.35 -0.60 1.35
CA LEU A 55 -5.37 -1.17 -0.01
C LEU A 55 -6.29 -2.40 -0.11
N ARG A 56 -6.34 -3.25 0.91
CA ARG A 56 -7.12 -4.50 0.91
C ARG A 56 -8.61 -4.22 0.67
N GLU A 57 -9.14 -3.16 1.26
CA GLU A 57 -10.53 -2.75 1.04
C GLU A 57 -10.81 -2.50 -0.45
N GLU A 58 -9.93 -1.77 -1.12
CA GLU A 58 -10.06 -1.46 -2.55
C GLU A 58 -9.87 -2.69 -3.43
N VAL A 59 -8.97 -3.60 -3.06
CA VAL A 59 -8.80 -4.88 -3.77
C VAL A 59 -10.09 -5.71 -3.71
N GLN A 60 -10.73 -5.78 -2.54
CA GLN A 60 -11.99 -6.52 -2.38
C GLN A 60 -13.12 -5.90 -3.21
N LEU A 61 -13.27 -4.57 -3.16
CA LEU A 61 -14.26 -3.84 -3.96
C LEU A 61 -14.04 -4.04 -5.47
N GLY A 62 -12.78 -4.00 -5.93
CA GLY A 62 -12.43 -4.25 -7.32
C GLY A 62 -12.77 -5.67 -7.78
N GLN A 63 -12.53 -6.67 -6.93
CA GLN A 63 -12.89 -8.06 -7.21
C GLN A 63 -14.42 -8.23 -7.31
N SER A 64 -15.19 -7.72 -6.35
CA SER A 64 -16.66 -7.78 -6.37
C SER A 64 -17.25 -7.13 -7.63
N ARG A 65 -16.71 -5.98 -8.06
CA ARG A 65 -17.15 -5.30 -9.28
C ARG A 65 -16.83 -6.09 -10.54
N THR A 66 -15.64 -6.70 -10.61
CA THR A 66 -15.23 -7.53 -11.75
C THR A 66 -16.17 -8.72 -11.93
N LEU A 67 -16.59 -9.34 -10.82
CA LEU A 67 -17.56 -10.44 -10.83
C LEU A 67 -18.97 -10.00 -11.27
N GLN A 68 -19.39 -8.76 -10.98
CA GLN A 68 -20.70 -8.23 -11.37
C GLN A 68 -20.77 -7.74 -12.82
N THR A 69 -19.65 -7.34 -13.43
CA THR A 69 -19.62 -6.75 -14.78
C THR A 69 -19.41 -7.82 -15.87
N GLY A 70 -19.25 -9.09 -15.49
CA GLY A 70 -19.05 -10.23 -16.40
C GLY A 70 -20.33 -10.96 -16.84
N HIS A 71 -21.45 -10.25 -17.00
CA HIS A 71 -22.71 -10.78 -17.58
C HIS A 71 -23.18 -9.91 -18.74
#